data_AF-A0A0U5JGJ2-F1
#
_entry.id   AF-A0A0U5JGJ2-F1
#
_cell.length_a   1.000
_cell.length_b   1.000
_cell.length_c   1.000
_cell.angle_alpha   90.00
_cell.angle_beta   90.00
_cell.angle_gamma   90.00
#
_symmetry.space_group_name_H-M   'P 1'
#
loop_
_entity.id
_entity.type
_entity.pdbx_description
1 polymer ?
#
loop_
_entity_poly.entity_id
_entity_poly.type
_entity_poly.pdbx_seq_one_letter_code
_entity_poly.pdbx_strand_id
1 'polypeptide(L)' 'MSDRVPNGKKIRLLNIVDEFTRESLKMVVDTSLFGLRIARELEELIKNRGCPRQIISDNRTEFTSMAVLK' A
#
# COMPACT_ATOMS: atom_id res chain seq x y z
N MET A 1 -11.01 -11.20 -13.31
CA MET A 1 -12.25 -10.92 -12.57
C MET A 1 -11.86 -10.06 -11.37
N SER A 2 -12.53 -8.93 -11.10
CA SER A 2 -12.18 -8.03 -10.00
C SER A 2 -13.36 -7.92 -9.03
N ASP A 3 -13.12 -8.12 -7.74
CA ASP A 3 -14.17 -8.02 -6.73
C ASP A 3 -14.68 -6.59 -6.61
N ARG A 4 -15.99 -6.47 -6.39
CA ARG A 4 -16.70 -5.20 -6.28
C ARG A 4 -17.68 -5.27 -5.12
N VAL A 5 -17.82 -4.13 -4.44
CA VAL A 5 -18.91 -3.93 -3.48
C VAL A 5 -20.24 -3.70 -4.23
N PRO A 6 -21.41 -3.82 -3.57
CA PRO A 6 -22.72 -3.74 -4.22
C PRO A 6 -22.98 -2.47 -5.04
N ASN A 7 -22.31 -1.36 -4.70
CA ASN A 7 -22.39 -0.10 -5.46
C ASN A 7 -21.48 -0.07 -6.71
N GLY A 8 -20.89 -1.20 -7.11
CA GLY A 8 -20.10 -1.36 -8.32
C GLY A 8 -18.65 -0.88 -8.23
N LYS A 9 -18.22 -0.28 -7.11
CA LYS A 9 -16.82 0.13 -6.89
C LYS A 9 -15.92 -1.11 -6.75
N LYS A 10 -14.77 -1.06 -7.41
CA LYS A 10 -13.74 -2.11 -7.30
C LYS A 10 -13.14 -2.10 -5.90
N ILE A 11 -12.92 -3.30 -5.36
CA ILE A 11 -12.11 -3.49 -4.16
C ILE A 11 -10.63 -3.44 -4.58
N ARG A 12 -9.82 -2.74 -3.80
CA ARG A 12 -8.38 -2.59 -3.95
C ARG A 12 -7.70 -3.06 -2.68
N LEU A 13 -6.54 -3.69 -2.86
CA LEU A 13 -5.72 -4.22 -1.79
C LEU A 13 -4.33 -3.59 -1.87
N LEU A 14 -3.84 -3.04 -0.75
CA LEU A 14 -2.42 -2.73 -0.57
C LEU A 14 -1.85 -3.83 0.32
N ASN A 15 -0.92 -4.62 -0.22
CA ASN A 15 -0.18 -5.62 0.52
C ASN A 15 1.24 -5.10 0.73
N ILE A 16 1.67 -5.01 1.98
CA ILE A 16 3.04 -4.68 2.35
C ILE A 16 3.67 -5.94 2.90
N VAL A 17 4.70 -6.42 2.21
CA VAL A 17 5.38 -7.68 2.53
C VAL A 17 6.86 -7.37 2.75
N ASP A 18 7.46 -8.00 3.75
CA ASP A 18 8.91 -8.03 3.90
C ASP A 18 9.49 -9.09 2.96
N GLU A 19 10.28 -8.66 1.98
CA GLU A 19 10.79 -9.56 0.93
C GLU A 19 11.77 -10.62 1.46
N PHE A 20 12.52 -10.30 2.52
CA PHE A 20 13.55 -11.20 3.07
C PHE A 20 12.93 -12.32 3.89
N THR A 21 12.00 -11.98 4.78
CA THR A 21 11.32 -12.91 5.69
C THR A 21 10.08 -13.54 5.08
N ARG A 22 9.55 -12.97 4.00
CA ARG A 22 8.23 -13.28 3.42
C ARG A 22 7.06 -13.04 4.37
N GLU A 23 7.25 -12.21 5.40
CA GLU A 23 6.19 -11.81 6.33
C GLU A 23 5.25 -10.80 5.66
N SER A 24 3.94 -11.02 5.75
CA SER A 24 2.93 -10.01 5.40
C SER A 24 2.77 -9.01 6.54
N LEU A 25 3.32 -7.81 6.37
CA LEU A 25 3.39 -6.78 7.41
C LEU A 25 2.08 -6.02 7.59
N LYS A 26 1.37 -5.75 6.49
CA LYS A 26 0.09 -5.03 6.50
C LYS A 26 -0.72 -5.36 5.25
N MET A 27 -2.04 -5.48 5.42
CA MET A 27 -3.00 -5.58 4.33
C MET A 27 -4.08 -4.52 4.52
N VAL A 28 -4.25 -3.64 3.54
CA VAL A 28 -5.27 -2.59 3.56
C VAL A 28 -6.28 -2.85 2.46
N VAL A 29 -7.55 -2.96 2.85
CA VAL A 29 -8.68 -3.14 1.93
C VAL A 29 -9.42 -1.82 1.82
N ASP A 30 -9.55 -1.32 0.59
CA ASP A 30 -10.31 -0.09 0.34
C ASP A 30 -10.94 -0.12 -1.07
N THR A 31 -11.90 0.75 -1.33
CA THR A 31 -12.40 0.98 -2.70
C THR A 31 -11.55 1.99 -3.47
N SER A 32 -10.72 2.78 -2.77
CA SER A 32 -9.72 3.66 -3.38
C SER A 32 -8.44 3.72 -2.55
N LEU A 33 -7.28 3.60 -3.18
CA LEU A 33 -5.97 3.69 -2.54
C LEU A 33 -5.18 4.83 -3.17
N PHE A 34 -5.31 6.01 -2.59
CA PHE A 34 -4.57 7.20 -3.02
C PHE A 34 -3.20 7.28 -2.31
N GLY A 35 -2.25 8.00 -2.89
CA GLY A 35 -0.90 8.17 -2.34
C GLY A 35 -0.88 8.62 -0.87
N LEU A 36 -1.80 9.51 -0.46
CA LEU A 36 -1.92 9.93 0.94
C LEU A 36 -2.32 8.78 1.89
N ARG A 37 -3.24 7.90 1.46
CA ARG A 37 -3.64 6.73 2.25
C ARG A 37 -2.45 5.78 2.37
N ILE A 38 -1.76 5.51 1.28
CA ILE A 38 -0.57 4.64 1.26
C ILE A 38 0.53 5.21 2.18
N ALA A 39 0.83 6.51 2.08
CA ALA A 39 1.85 7.16 2.90
C ALA A 39 1.55 7.05 4.40
N ARG A 40 0.30 7.27 4.81
CA ARG A 40 -0.12 7.10 6.22
C ARG A 40 0.09 5.66 6.71
N GLU A 41 -0.30 4.69 5.90
CA GLU A 41 -0.20 3.28 6.26
C GLU A 41 1.28 2.82 6.39
N LEU A 42 2.16 3.35 5.52
CA LEU A 42 3.60 3.16 5.59
C LEU A 42 4.21 3.86 6.81
N GLU A 43 3.83 5.09 7.11
CA GLU A 43 4.35 5.85 8.26
C GLU A 43 4.04 5.14 9.58
N GLU A 44 2.82 4.62 9.75
CA GLU A 44 2.45 3.81 10.91
C GLU A 44 3.30 2.54 11.01
N LEU A 45 3.54 1.86 9.88
CA LEU A 45 4.35 0.65 9.88
C LEU A 45 5.81 0.93 10.25
N ILE A 46 6.37 2.02 9.72
CA ILE A 46 7.73 2.49 10.01
C ILE A 46 7.87 2.88 11.49
N LYS A 47 6.86 3.52 12.08
CA LYS A 47 6.86 3.83 13.53
C LYS A 47 6.92 2.57 14.39
N ASN A 48 6.25 1.50 13.97
CA ASN A 48 6.16 0.27 14.76
C ASN A 48 7.34 -0.68 14.53
N ARG A 49 7.95 -0.71 13.34
CA ARG A 49 8.97 -1.70 12.94
C ARG A 49 10.31 -1.11 12.52
N GLY A 50 10.40 0.21 12.40
CA GLY A 50 11.57 0.90 11.86
C GLY A 50 11.48 1.12 10.35
N CYS A 51 12.33 2.01 9.84
CA CYS A 51 12.37 2.37 8.43
C CYS A 51 13.13 1.31 7.62
N PRO A 52 12.56 0.75 6.55
CA PRO A 52 13.27 -0.20 5.70
C PRO A 52 14.38 0.51 4.91
N ARG A 53 15.40 -0.25 4.50
CA ARG A 53 16.48 0.27 3.62
C ARG A 53 16.00 0.59 2.20
N GLN A 54 14.97 -0.11 1.74
CA GLN A 54 14.43 0.03 0.39
C GLN A 54 12.96 -0.36 0.39
N ILE A 55 12.15 0.35 -0.41
CA ILE A 55 10.77 0.00 -0.71
C ILE A 55 10.72 -0.33 -2.20
N ILE A 56 10.18 -1.50 -2.55
CA ILE A 56 9.94 -1.93 -3.92
C ILE A 56 8.42 -1.95 -4.13
N SER A 57 7.96 -1.39 -5.24
CA SER A 57 6.55 -1.38 -5.61
C SER A 57 6.39 -1.97 -7.01
N ASP A 58 5.40 -2.85 -7.17
CA ASP A 58 4.96 -3.43 -8.43
C ASP A 58 4.00 -2.51 -9.20
N ASN A 59 3.46 -1.47 -8.54
CA ASN A 59 2.53 -0.51 -9.12
C ASN A 59 3.25 0.65 -9.83
N ARG A 60 3.57 0.46 -11.11
CA ARG A 60 4.29 1.43 -11.97
C ARG A 60 3.64 2.82 -12.09
N THR A 61 2.36 2.99 -11.78
CA THR A 61 1.63 4.27 -11.97
C THR A 61 0.87 4.78 -10.74
N GLU A 62 0.67 3.98 -9.70
CA GLU A 62 -0.10 4.40 -8.51
C GLU A 62 0.80 5.00 -7.40
N PHE A 63 2.12 4.77 -7.49
CA PHE A 63 3.13 5.41 -6.64
C PHE A 63 3.71 6.69 -7.24
N THR A 64 3.30 7.08 -8.46
CA THR A 64 3.65 8.36 -9.10
C THR A 64 2.74 9.51 -8.63
N SER A 65 2.08 9.35 -7.48
CA SER A 65 1.40 10.47 -6.83
C SER A 65 2.45 11.31 -6.10
N MET A 66 2.50 12.61 -6.36
CA MET A 66 3.42 13.61 -5.78
C MET A 66 3.57 13.58 -4.24
N ALA A 67 2.75 12.79 -3.53
CA ALA A 67 2.86 12.53 -2.10
C ALA A 67 4.06 11.64 -1.70
N VAL A 68 4.57 10.79 -2.60
CA VAL A 68 5.70 9.89 -2.31
C VAL A 68 7.06 10.50 -2.71
N LEU A 69 7.07 11.56 -3.53
CA LEU A 69 8.26 12.22 -4.07
C LEU A 69 8.69 13.48 -3.29
N LYS A 70 8.33 13.60 -2.01
CA LYS A 70 8.76 14.71 -1.15
C LYS A 70 9.63 14.26 0.00
#